data_AF-A0A8R2B5V6-F1
#
_entry.id   AF-A0A8R2B5V6-F1
#
_cell.length_a   1.000
_cell.length_b   1.000
_cell.length_c   1.000
_cell.angle_alpha   90.00
_cell.angle_beta   90.00
_cell.angle_gamma   90.00
#
_symmetry.space_group_name_H-M   'P 1'
#
loop_
_entity.id
_entity.type
_entity.pdbx_description
1 polymer ?
#
loop_
_entity_poly.entity_id
_entity_poly.type
_entity_poly.pdbx_seq_one_letter_code
_entity_poly.pdbx_strand_id
1 'polypeptide(L)'
;MDKLRFDGRVAIVTGAGAGLGKAYALLFAERGASVVVNDLGGSRSGDGSSSKAADSVVTEIRSKGGKAVPNYDSVVDGDKLVQTALENFGRIDIVVNNAGILRDKSFARISESDWNLVHDVHLKGAFKVTQAAWPHFRKQNYGRVIVTSSNSGLYGNFGQANYSAAKLGLVGLCNTMAIEGRKNNINCNVIVPTAASRLTEDILPPDFFAELKPELIAPVVVWLCHENCDENGSIIESAAGWATKCHLVRGTGAILRHKITDTVAPENVRDVWNQLTDMSRATRLDSIEEASATLLGVLDEIKSGPEETLNEANGVFSYNNRDSIIYAIGVGANVKEESDLQYLYESHENFSTLPTYAVLPSLMATMSSSLITEAIPGKEFDLSQVLHGEQYLELHKALPTEAKLTTKICISDVLDKGKNAVIVVDGKTYDESGDLIITSQICTFVLSAGGFGGKRVSSVMIPILDEPKRSPDSTVTEKTSVNQAAVYRLSGDLNPLHIDPSFALAAGYQKPILHGLATLGMSVRHILKQFADNDSKLFKSLKVRFSKPVVPGQTLCTSMWREGNRIHFKTSVSETNDTVLSGNFYLRRLHGITRS
;
A
#
# COMPACT_ATOMS: atom_id res chain seq x y z
N MET A 1 11.43 -34.99 -2.05
CA MET A 1 10.14 -34.43 -2.52
C MET A 1 9.68 -35.30 -3.67
N ASP A 2 8.41 -35.70 -3.67
CA ASP A 2 7.85 -36.48 -4.75
C ASP A 2 7.75 -35.64 -6.02
N LYS A 3 8.04 -36.25 -7.17
CA LYS A 3 7.96 -35.56 -8.48
C LYS A 3 6.50 -35.29 -8.81
N LEU A 4 6.17 -34.10 -9.29
CA LEU A 4 4.87 -33.80 -9.90
C LEU A 4 4.69 -34.67 -11.16
N ARG A 5 3.52 -35.32 -11.28
CA ARG A 5 3.20 -36.30 -12.32
C ARG A 5 1.85 -35.98 -12.98
N PHE A 6 1.66 -36.49 -14.18
CA PHE A 6 0.49 -36.30 -15.03
C PHE A 6 -0.05 -37.64 -15.54
N ASP A 7 0.21 -38.71 -14.78
CA ASP A 7 -0.22 -40.06 -15.15
C ASP A 7 -1.75 -40.10 -15.32
N GLY A 8 -2.20 -40.59 -16.49
CA GLY A 8 -3.62 -40.65 -16.84
C GLY A 8 -4.24 -39.32 -17.30
N ARG A 9 -3.47 -38.22 -17.36
CA ARG A 9 -3.92 -36.93 -17.90
C ARG A 9 -3.62 -36.83 -19.40
N VAL A 10 -4.53 -36.19 -20.13
CA VAL A 10 -4.36 -35.92 -21.58
C VAL A 10 -4.20 -34.42 -21.80
N ALA A 11 -3.12 -34.04 -22.50
CA ALA A 11 -2.80 -32.65 -22.81
C ALA A 11 -2.81 -32.39 -24.32
N ILE A 12 -3.51 -31.35 -24.77
CA ILE A 12 -3.31 -30.75 -26.09
C ILE A 12 -2.36 -29.56 -25.93
N VAL A 13 -1.30 -29.52 -26.72
CA VAL A 13 -0.42 -28.36 -26.85
C VAL A 13 -0.47 -27.88 -28.31
N THR A 14 -0.95 -26.65 -28.53
CA THR A 14 -1.03 -26.08 -29.89
C THR A 14 0.26 -25.37 -30.28
N GLY A 15 0.65 -25.45 -31.56
CA GLY A 15 1.95 -24.96 -32.03
C GLY A 15 3.13 -25.67 -31.35
N ALA A 16 3.01 -26.98 -31.16
CA ALA A 16 3.96 -27.80 -30.41
C ALA A 16 5.10 -28.37 -31.26
N GLY A 17 5.20 -28.03 -32.54
CA GLY A 17 6.25 -28.51 -33.44
C GLY A 17 7.63 -27.88 -33.17
N ALA A 18 7.69 -26.72 -32.49
CA ALA A 18 8.93 -26.03 -32.15
C ALA A 18 8.80 -25.15 -30.90
N GLY A 19 9.92 -24.58 -30.46
CA GLY A 19 9.98 -23.54 -29.42
C GLY A 19 9.30 -23.91 -28.10
N LEU A 20 8.52 -22.97 -27.55
CA LEU A 20 7.79 -23.12 -26.29
C LEU A 20 6.84 -24.33 -26.30
N GLY A 21 6.02 -24.47 -27.34
CA GLY A 21 5.07 -25.58 -27.44
C GLY A 21 5.77 -26.95 -27.42
N LYS A 22 6.91 -27.08 -28.13
CA LYS A 22 7.73 -28.30 -28.08
C LYS A 22 8.23 -28.59 -26.67
N ALA A 23 8.77 -27.59 -25.97
CA ALA A 23 9.27 -27.75 -24.61
C ALA A 23 8.17 -28.17 -23.63
N TYR A 24 6.96 -27.60 -23.76
CA TYR A 24 5.80 -27.99 -22.97
C TYR A 24 5.40 -29.45 -23.23
N ALA A 25 5.27 -29.83 -24.51
CA ALA A 25 4.88 -31.18 -24.90
C ALA A 25 5.86 -32.25 -24.40
N LEU A 26 7.16 -32.00 -24.52
CA LEU A 26 8.20 -32.89 -24.02
C LEU A 26 8.13 -33.05 -22.50
N LEU A 27 7.98 -31.94 -21.76
CA LEU A 27 7.95 -32.00 -20.29
C LEU A 27 6.66 -32.65 -19.77
N PHE A 28 5.50 -32.39 -20.36
CA PHE A 28 4.26 -33.11 -20.00
C PHE A 28 4.40 -34.62 -20.21
N ALA A 29 4.96 -35.03 -21.36
CA ALA A 29 5.15 -36.45 -21.67
C ALA A 29 6.17 -37.13 -20.74
N GLU A 30 7.30 -36.46 -20.45
CA GLU A 30 8.29 -36.93 -19.46
C GLU A 30 7.63 -37.17 -18.08
N ARG A 31 6.65 -36.33 -17.74
CA ARG A 31 5.90 -36.39 -16.49
C ARG A 31 4.65 -37.28 -16.55
N GLY A 32 4.45 -38.05 -17.61
CA GLY A 32 3.44 -39.13 -17.68
C GLY A 32 2.15 -38.79 -18.41
N ALA A 33 2.00 -37.56 -18.92
CA ALA A 33 0.83 -37.20 -19.71
C ALA A 33 0.82 -37.91 -21.08
N SER A 34 -0.37 -38.21 -21.58
CA SER A 34 -0.57 -38.48 -23.01
C SER A 34 -0.75 -37.15 -23.74
N VAL A 35 0.05 -36.88 -24.78
CA VAL A 35 0.12 -35.56 -25.41
C VAL A 35 -0.38 -35.58 -26.86
N VAL A 36 -1.33 -34.71 -27.20
CA VAL A 36 -1.63 -34.36 -28.59
C VAL A 36 -0.74 -33.18 -28.99
N VAL A 37 0.19 -33.46 -29.91
CA VAL A 37 1.12 -32.47 -30.46
C VAL A 37 0.47 -31.85 -31.68
N ASN A 38 -0.19 -30.71 -31.51
CA ASN A 38 -0.79 -29.98 -32.63
C ASN A 38 0.23 -29.01 -33.25
N ASP A 39 0.42 -29.09 -34.55
CA ASP A 39 1.14 -28.07 -35.32
C ASP A 39 0.70 -28.09 -36.79
N LEU A 40 0.33 -26.92 -37.33
CA LEU A 40 -0.03 -26.78 -38.75
C LEU A 40 1.20 -26.96 -39.67
N GLY A 41 2.41 -26.76 -39.15
CA GLY A 41 3.67 -26.80 -39.89
C GLY A 41 3.88 -25.63 -40.85
N GLY A 42 3.18 -24.52 -40.61
CA GLY A 42 3.33 -23.28 -41.36
C GLY A 42 4.55 -22.46 -40.93
N SER A 43 4.88 -21.43 -41.72
CA SER A 43 5.93 -20.46 -41.39
C SER A 43 5.52 -19.55 -40.23
N ARG A 44 6.48 -18.80 -39.67
CA ARG A 44 6.20 -17.77 -38.64
C ARG A 44 5.22 -16.68 -39.12
N SER A 45 5.14 -16.47 -40.43
CA SER A 45 4.21 -15.53 -41.07
C SER A 45 2.83 -16.14 -41.32
N GLY A 46 2.62 -17.43 -41.00
CA GLY A 46 1.36 -18.14 -41.23
C GLY A 46 1.18 -18.70 -42.63
N ASP A 47 2.25 -18.83 -43.42
CA ASP A 47 2.19 -19.37 -44.78
C ASP A 47 2.57 -20.87 -44.81
N GLY A 48 1.84 -21.66 -45.59
CA GLY A 48 2.11 -23.09 -45.79
C GLY A 48 1.59 -24.02 -44.68
N SER A 49 1.74 -25.32 -44.88
CA SER A 49 1.45 -26.37 -43.89
C SER A 49 2.36 -27.58 -44.08
N SER A 50 2.65 -28.31 -43.01
CA SER A 50 3.50 -29.52 -43.04
C SER A 50 3.26 -30.43 -41.85
N SER A 51 3.11 -31.74 -42.09
CA SER A 51 2.99 -32.72 -40.99
C SER A 51 4.29 -32.90 -40.20
N LYS A 52 5.44 -32.61 -40.83
CA LYS A 52 6.78 -32.95 -40.31
C LYS A 52 7.08 -32.33 -38.94
N ALA A 53 6.54 -31.14 -38.67
CA ALA A 53 6.80 -30.43 -37.41
C ALA A 53 6.21 -31.19 -36.21
N ALA A 54 4.93 -31.57 -36.29
CA ALA A 54 4.29 -32.39 -35.26
C ALA A 54 4.88 -33.80 -35.20
N ASP A 55 5.11 -34.44 -36.36
CA ASP A 55 5.66 -35.80 -36.45
C ASP A 55 7.02 -35.95 -35.76
N SER A 56 7.90 -34.96 -35.94
CA SER A 56 9.24 -34.97 -35.33
C SER A 56 9.16 -34.95 -33.80
N VAL A 57 8.29 -34.12 -33.24
CA VAL A 57 8.13 -34.01 -31.78
C VAL A 57 7.45 -35.25 -31.20
N VAL A 58 6.46 -35.81 -31.88
CA VAL A 58 5.85 -37.09 -31.48
C VAL A 58 6.87 -38.22 -31.47
N THR A 59 7.72 -38.29 -32.49
CA THR A 59 8.79 -39.28 -32.58
C THR A 59 9.78 -39.12 -31.42
N GLU A 60 10.14 -37.89 -31.08
CA GLU A 60 11.01 -37.59 -29.93
C GLU A 60 10.37 -37.98 -28.58
N ILE A 61 9.08 -37.69 -28.40
CA ILE A 61 8.36 -38.11 -27.19
C ILE A 61 8.34 -39.63 -27.07
N ARG A 62 8.02 -40.33 -28.15
CA ARG A 62 7.94 -41.81 -28.18
C ARG A 62 9.31 -42.45 -27.95
N SER A 63 10.39 -41.90 -28.50
CA SER A 63 11.74 -42.41 -28.28
C SER A 63 12.21 -42.27 -26.83
N LYS A 64 11.64 -41.30 -26.10
CA LYS A 64 11.83 -41.10 -24.64
C LYS A 64 10.83 -41.91 -23.78
N GLY A 65 10.03 -42.78 -24.39
CA GLY A 65 9.06 -43.65 -23.69
C GLY A 65 7.72 -42.98 -23.33
N GLY A 66 7.47 -41.76 -23.81
CA GLY A 66 6.21 -41.05 -23.60
C GLY A 66 5.12 -41.44 -24.60
N LYS A 67 3.89 -40.99 -24.34
CA LYS A 67 2.72 -41.22 -25.21
C LYS A 67 2.35 -39.93 -25.93
N ALA A 68 2.39 -39.93 -27.26
CA ALA A 68 1.93 -38.80 -28.05
C ALA A 68 1.35 -39.20 -29.40
N VAL A 69 0.46 -38.36 -29.92
CA VAL A 69 -0.11 -38.42 -31.28
C VAL A 69 -0.05 -37.03 -31.93
N PRO A 70 0.19 -36.95 -33.24
CA PRO A 70 0.21 -35.68 -33.95
C PRO A 70 -1.21 -35.23 -34.30
N ASN A 71 -1.40 -33.92 -34.41
CA ASN A 71 -2.55 -33.31 -35.07
C ASN A 71 -2.04 -32.18 -36.00
N TYR A 72 -2.60 -32.07 -37.20
CA TYR A 72 -2.13 -31.15 -38.25
C TYR A 72 -3.13 -30.04 -38.57
N ASP A 73 -4.26 -29.99 -37.86
CA ASP A 73 -5.33 -29.06 -38.14
C ASP A 73 -4.98 -27.65 -37.63
N SER A 74 -5.58 -26.65 -38.26
CA SER A 74 -5.50 -25.28 -37.77
C SER A 74 -6.29 -25.14 -36.48
N VAL A 75 -5.81 -24.29 -35.56
CA VAL A 75 -6.48 -24.01 -34.29
C VAL A 75 -7.87 -23.38 -34.43
N VAL A 76 -8.21 -22.84 -35.60
CA VAL A 76 -9.58 -22.36 -35.89
C VAL A 76 -10.58 -23.51 -36.01
N ASP A 77 -10.11 -24.72 -36.31
CA ASP A 77 -10.86 -25.98 -36.35
C ASP A 77 -10.67 -26.75 -35.03
N GLY A 78 -10.80 -26.05 -33.90
CA GLY A 78 -10.44 -26.57 -32.57
C GLY A 78 -11.14 -27.86 -32.15
N ASP A 79 -12.32 -28.16 -32.72
CA ASP A 79 -13.05 -29.40 -32.54
C ASP A 79 -12.27 -30.63 -33.02
N LYS A 80 -11.51 -30.52 -34.12
CA LYS A 80 -10.69 -31.63 -34.66
C LYS A 80 -9.51 -31.98 -33.76
N LEU A 81 -8.92 -30.97 -33.10
CA LEU A 81 -7.84 -31.17 -32.13
C LEU A 81 -8.37 -31.96 -30.91
N VAL A 82 -9.55 -31.58 -30.42
CA VAL A 82 -10.21 -32.27 -29.30
C VAL A 82 -10.65 -33.67 -29.71
N GLN A 83 -11.20 -33.84 -30.92
CA GLN A 83 -11.52 -35.15 -31.47
C GLN A 83 -10.30 -36.07 -31.51
N THR A 84 -9.14 -35.57 -31.93
CA THR A 84 -7.88 -36.34 -31.92
C THR A 84 -7.54 -36.83 -30.51
N ALA A 85 -7.71 -36.00 -29.47
CA ALA A 85 -7.48 -36.41 -28.08
C ALA A 85 -8.46 -37.50 -27.63
N LEU A 86 -9.74 -37.34 -27.96
CA LEU A 86 -10.80 -38.28 -27.59
C LEU A 86 -10.63 -39.64 -28.28
N GLU A 87 -10.32 -39.66 -29.58
CA GLU A 87 -10.15 -40.89 -30.35
C GLU A 87 -8.93 -41.71 -29.90
N ASN A 88 -7.85 -41.04 -29.52
CA ASN A 88 -6.59 -41.71 -29.17
C ASN A 88 -6.46 -42.02 -27.68
N PHE A 89 -7.06 -41.20 -26.80
CA PHE A 89 -6.87 -41.30 -25.36
C PHE A 89 -8.17 -41.28 -24.54
N GLY A 90 -9.34 -41.08 -25.17
CA GLY A 90 -10.66 -41.18 -24.54
C GLY A 90 -11.06 -39.99 -23.67
N ARG A 91 -10.20 -38.98 -23.49
CA ARG A 91 -10.43 -37.80 -22.63
C ARG A 91 -9.56 -36.61 -23.03
N ILE A 92 -9.82 -35.46 -22.41
CA ILE A 92 -8.99 -34.26 -22.48
C ILE A 92 -8.97 -33.59 -21.10
N ASP A 93 -7.80 -33.24 -20.58
CA ASP A 93 -7.62 -32.67 -19.24
C ASP A 93 -6.96 -31.29 -19.26
N ILE A 94 -6.03 -31.09 -20.19
CA ILE A 94 -5.17 -29.91 -20.27
C ILE A 94 -5.18 -29.37 -21.70
N VAL A 95 -5.39 -28.06 -21.85
CA VAL A 95 -5.24 -27.35 -23.13
C VAL A 95 -4.26 -26.21 -22.95
N VAL A 96 -3.13 -26.26 -23.67
CA VAL A 96 -2.15 -25.18 -23.73
C VAL A 96 -2.26 -24.50 -25.10
N ASN A 97 -2.95 -23.35 -25.12
CA ASN A 97 -3.11 -22.52 -26.31
C ASN A 97 -1.82 -21.69 -26.53
N ASN A 98 -0.91 -22.23 -27.32
CA ASN A 98 0.41 -21.66 -27.60
C ASN A 98 0.63 -21.28 -29.08
N ALA A 99 -0.13 -21.86 -30.02
CA ALA A 99 -0.01 -21.55 -31.44
C ALA A 99 -0.05 -20.04 -31.74
N GLY A 100 0.78 -19.62 -32.70
CA GLY A 100 0.94 -18.21 -32.99
C GLY A 100 1.79 -17.91 -34.22
N ILE A 101 1.57 -16.72 -34.77
CA ILE A 101 2.26 -16.19 -35.96
C ILE A 101 2.57 -14.70 -35.74
N LEU A 102 3.35 -14.09 -36.63
CA LEU A 102 3.57 -12.64 -36.65
C LEU A 102 3.30 -12.04 -38.02
N ARG A 103 2.70 -10.84 -38.02
CA ARG A 103 2.49 -9.97 -39.18
C ARG A 103 2.76 -8.52 -38.78
N ASP A 104 4.01 -8.29 -38.37
CA ASP A 104 4.42 -6.99 -37.83
C ASP A 104 4.46 -5.92 -38.93
N LYS A 105 3.72 -4.83 -38.72
CA LYS A 105 3.61 -3.67 -39.60
C LYS A 105 3.32 -2.43 -38.75
N SER A 106 3.84 -1.27 -39.15
CA SER A 106 3.37 -0.01 -38.56
C SER A 106 1.86 0.13 -38.72
N PHE A 107 1.18 0.78 -37.78
CA PHE A 107 -0.28 0.77 -37.67
C PHE A 107 -1.00 1.07 -39.00
N ALA A 108 -0.58 2.12 -39.71
CA ALA A 108 -1.17 2.53 -40.99
C ALA A 108 -0.91 1.55 -42.16
N ARG A 109 -0.03 0.56 -41.99
CA ARG A 109 0.35 -0.43 -43.02
C ARG A 109 -0.18 -1.83 -42.73
N ILE A 110 -0.92 -2.03 -41.63
CA ILE A 110 -1.58 -3.30 -41.34
C ILE A 110 -2.72 -3.47 -42.34
N SER A 111 -2.65 -4.49 -43.19
CA SER A 111 -3.80 -4.87 -44.03
C SER A 111 -4.87 -5.58 -43.22
N GLU A 112 -6.08 -5.68 -43.77
CA GLU A 112 -7.14 -6.48 -43.16
C GLU A 112 -6.74 -7.97 -43.02
N SER A 113 -6.00 -8.51 -43.99
CA SER A 113 -5.50 -9.89 -43.91
C SER A 113 -4.46 -10.07 -42.80
N ASP A 114 -3.55 -9.10 -42.62
CA ASP A 114 -2.57 -9.11 -41.52
C ASP A 114 -3.28 -9.02 -40.16
N TRP A 115 -4.37 -8.27 -40.06
CA TRP A 115 -5.20 -8.19 -38.85
C TRP A 115 -5.95 -9.49 -38.56
N ASN A 116 -6.73 -9.95 -39.55
CA ASN A 116 -7.62 -11.10 -39.41
C ASN A 116 -6.83 -12.38 -39.12
N LEU A 117 -5.73 -12.62 -39.83
CA LEU A 117 -4.96 -13.85 -39.64
C LEU A 117 -4.35 -13.93 -38.24
N VAL A 118 -3.83 -12.81 -37.71
CA VAL A 118 -3.30 -12.75 -36.35
C VAL A 118 -4.42 -12.99 -35.32
N HIS A 119 -5.59 -12.39 -35.47
CA HIS A 119 -6.72 -12.61 -34.56
C HIS A 119 -7.29 -14.03 -34.66
N ASP A 120 -7.38 -14.58 -35.87
CA ASP A 120 -7.88 -15.93 -36.13
C ASP A 120 -7.00 -16.99 -35.47
N VAL A 121 -5.67 -16.90 -35.64
CA VAL A 121 -4.74 -17.88 -35.06
C VAL A 121 -4.64 -17.73 -33.53
N HIS A 122 -4.48 -16.51 -33.03
CA HIS A 122 -4.21 -16.31 -31.61
C HIS A 122 -5.46 -16.35 -30.74
N LEU A 123 -6.41 -15.46 -30.99
CA LEU A 123 -7.54 -15.24 -30.09
C LEU A 123 -8.68 -16.21 -30.39
N LYS A 124 -9.13 -16.24 -31.65
CA LYS A 124 -10.21 -17.13 -32.08
C LYS A 124 -9.80 -18.60 -32.01
N GLY A 125 -8.57 -18.93 -32.36
CA GLY A 125 -8.01 -20.27 -32.23
C GLY A 125 -8.06 -20.77 -30.78
N ALA A 126 -7.53 -19.98 -29.84
CA ALA A 126 -7.59 -20.34 -28.42
C ALA A 126 -9.04 -20.49 -27.91
N PHE A 127 -9.94 -19.60 -28.34
CA PHE A 127 -11.37 -19.72 -28.07
C PHE A 127 -11.94 -21.04 -28.63
N LYS A 128 -11.68 -21.37 -29.90
CA LYS A 128 -12.24 -22.56 -30.56
C LYS A 128 -11.78 -23.87 -29.93
N VAL A 129 -10.47 -24.01 -29.67
CA VAL A 129 -9.91 -25.21 -29.04
C VAL A 129 -10.47 -25.38 -27.62
N THR A 130 -10.47 -24.30 -26.83
CA THR A 130 -10.97 -24.35 -25.45
C THR A 130 -12.48 -24.57 -25.40
N GLN A 131 -13.25 -23.95 -26.30
CA GLN A 131 -14.69 -24.16 -26.44
C GLN A 131 -15.02 -25.62 -26.73
N ALA A 132 -14.27 -26.27 -27.62
CA ALA A 132 -14.46 -27.69 -27.94
C ALA A 132 -14.13 -28.60 -26.74
N ALA A 133 -13.11 -28.27 -25.94
CA ALA A 133 -12.74 -29.05 -24.77
C ALA A 133 -13.69 -28.86 -23.57
N TRP A 134 -14.36 -27.69 -23.48
CA TRP A 134 -15.13 -27.26 -22.31
C TRP A 134 -16.20 -28.25 -21.83
N PRO A 135 -17.04 -28.85 -22.70
CA PRO A 135 -18.04 -29.83 -22.26
C PRO A 135 -17.43 -31.05 -21.59
N HIS A 136 -16.25 -31.48 -22.04
CA HIS A 136 -15.52 -32.62 -21.47
C HIS A 136 -14.97 -32.28 -20.08
N PHE A 137 -14.35 -31.10 -19.94
CA PHE A 137 -13.88 -30.59 -18.65
C PHE A 137 -15.00 -30.49 -17.61
N ARG A 138 -16.16 -29.97 -18.02
CA ARG A 138 -17.33 -29.85 -17.13
C ARG A 138 -17.85 -31.22 -16.70
N LYS A 139 -17.95 -32.18 -17.63
CA LYS A 139 -18.44 -33.53 -17.33
C LYS A 139 -17.53 -34.27 -16.34
N GLN A 140 -16.21 -34.06 -16.43
CA GLN A 140 -15.23 -34.73 -15.56
C GLN A 140 -14.88 -33.96 -14.27
N ASN A 141 -15.39 -32.74 -14.08
CA ASN A 141 -15.01 -31.83 -12.99
C ASN A 141 -13.48 -31.65 -12.86
N TYR A 142 -12.82 -31.48 -14.00
CA TYR A 142 -11.39 -31.19 -14.06
C TYR A 142 -11.06 -30.56 -15.41
N GLY A 143 -10.33 -29.44 -15.38
CA GLY A 143 -9.72 -28.87 -16.57
C GLY A 143 -8.60 -27.90 -16.21
N ARG A 144 -7.58 -27.83 -17.07
CA ARG A 144 -6.51 -26.85 -16.93
C ARG A 144 -6.25 -26.21 -18.28
N VAL A 145 -6.39 -24.89 -18.33
CA VAL A 145 -6.26 -24.12 -19.57
C VAL A 145 -5.16 -23.09 -19.39
N ILE A 146 -4.26 -23.04 -20.38
CA ILE A 146 -3.28 -21.98 -20.50
C ILE A 146 -3.55 -21.21 -21.78
N VAL A 147 -3.57 -19.89 -21.69
CA VAL A 147 -3.52 -19.01 -22.85
C VAL A 147 -2.20 -18.24 -22.84
N THR A 148 -1.60 -18.10 -24.02
CA THR A 148 -0.28 -17.46 -24.16
C THR A 148 -0.45 -16.01 -24.59
N SER A 149 -0.27 -15.08 -23.66
CA SER A 149 -0.20 -13.64 -23.94
C SER A 149 1.25 -13.22 -24.24
N SER A 150 1.59 -11.94 -24.08
CA SER A 150 2.94 -11.38 -24.26
C SER A 150 3.08 -10.02 -23.60
N ASN A 151 4.32 -9.61 -23.32
CA ASN A 151 4.61 -8.24 -22.87
C ASN A 151 4.17 -7.20 -23.91
N SER A 152 4.21 -7.50 -25.21
CA SER A 152 3.60 -6.62 -26.24
C SER A 152 2.09 -6.46 -26.06
N GLY A 153 1.39 -7.46 -25.53
CA GLY A 153 -0.04 -7.36 -25.18
C GLY A 153 -0.26 -6.49 -23.94
N LEU A 154 0.54 -6.69 -22.89
CA LEU A 154 0.39 -5.96 -21.63
C LEU A 154 0.80 -4.49 -21.71
N TYR A 155 1.88 -4.18 -22.44
CA TYR A 155 2.50 -2.85 -22.44
C TYR A 155 2.46 -2.14 -23.80
N GLY A 156 2.09 -2.85 -24.87
CA GLY A 156 2.22 -2.37 -26.24
C GLY A 156 3.64 -2.55 -26.81
N ASN A 157 3.74 -2.62 -28.13
CA ASN A 157 5.03 -2.59 -28.83
C ASN A 157 4.87 -1.97 -30.24
N PHE A 158 5.88 -1.22 -30.69
CA PHE A 158 5.82 -0.55 -31.98
C PHE A 158 5.67 -1.57 -33.13
N GLY A 159 4.74 -1.31 -34.05
CA GLY A 159 4.52 -2.15 -35.22
C GLY A 159 3.76 -3.46 -34.97
N GLN A 160 3.16 -3.63 -33.80
CA GLN A 160 2.50 -4.89 -33.39
C GLN A 160 1.04 -4.72 -32.97
N ALA A 161 0.31 -3.71 -33.47
CA ALA A 161 -1.05 -3.42 -32.98
C ALA A 161 -2.03 -4.61 -33.12
N ASN A 162 -1.98 -5.36 -34.23
CA ASN A 162 -2.75 -6.59 -34.42
C ASN A 162 -2.39 -7.67 -33.39
N TYR A 163 -1.09 -7.88 -33.14
CA TYR A 163 -0.58 -8.88 -32.20
C TYR A 163 -0.87 -8.50 -30.74
N SER A 164 -0.58 -7.26 -30.34
CA SER A 164 -0.88 -6.73 -29.01
C SER A 164 -2.37 -6.83 -28.67
N ALA A 165 -3.25 -6.46 -29.61
CA ALA A 165 -4.70 -6.57 -29.44
C ALA A 165 -5.12 -8.03 -29.22
N ALA A 166 -4.66 -8.96 -30.06
CA ALA A 166 -4.98 -10.38 -29.90
C ALA A 166 -4.45 -10.96 -28.57
N LYS A 167 -3.23 -10.58 -28.17
CA LYS A 167 -2.57 -11.09 -26.95
C LYS A 167 -3.19 -10.55 -25.67
N LEU A 168 -3.62 -9.29 -25.62
CA LEU A 168 -4.38 -8.77 -24.49
C LEU A 168 -5.82 -9.27 -24.49
N GLY A 169 -6.42 -9.52 -25.66
CA GLY A 169 -7.72 -10.18 -25.79
C GLY A 169 -7.75 -11.58 -25.15
N LEU A 170 -6.63 -12.31 -25.19
CA LEU A 170 -6.50 -13.60 -24.49
C LEU A 170 -6.56 -13.45 -22.96
N VAL A 171 -6.06 -12.34 -22.39
CA VAL A 171 -6.21 -12.05 -20.96
C VAL A 171 -7.69 -11.86 -20.61
N GLY A 172 -8.42 -11.07 -21.41
CA GLY A 172 -9.86 -10.90 -21.25
C GLY A 172 -10.63 -12.22 -21.36
N LEU A 173 -10.28 -13.07 -22.33
CA LEU A 173 -10.88 -14.41 -22.48
C LEU A 173 -10.61 -15.29 -21.25
N CYS A 174 -9.37 -15.29 -20.75
CA CYS A 174 -8.97 -16.03 -19.56
C CYS A 174 -9.75 -15.62 -18.32
N ASN A 175 -9.92 -14.31 -18.09
CA ASN A 175 -10.64 -13.78 -16.94
C ASN A 175 -12.05 -14.37 -16.83
N THR A 176 -12.78 -14.41 -17.95
CA THR A 176 -14.14 -14.97 -17.96
C THR A 176 -14.14 -16.49 -17.82
N MET A 177 -13.26 -17.20 -18.54
CA MET A 177 -13.17 -18.66 -18.43
C MET A 177 -12.80 -19.12 -17.01
N ALA A 178 -11.93 -18.38 -16.31
CA ALA A 178 -11.58 -18.65 -14.92
C ALA A 178 -12.79 -18.57 -13.97
N ILE A 179 -13.71 -17.61 -14.21
CA ILE A 179 -14.94 -17.45 -13.44
C ILE A 179 -15.93 -18.57 -13.75
N GLU A 180 -16.21 -18.82 -15.03
CA GLU A 180 -17.17 -19.85 -15.46
C GLU A 180 -16.73 -21.26 -15.08
N GLY A 181 -15.42 -21.52 -15.12
CA GLY A 181 -14.82 -22.83 -14.86
C GLY A 181 -14.71 -23.21 -13.39
N ARG A 182 -14.69 -22.22 -12.48
CA ARG A 182 -14.37 -22.42 -11.05
C ARG A 182 -15.21 -23.50 -10.38
N LYS A 183 -16.53 -23.52 -10.63
CA LYS A 183 -17.45 -24.48 -10.01
C LYS A 183 -17.22 -25.93 -10.45
N ASN A 184 -16.51 -26.15 -11.57
CA ASN A 184 -16.23 -27.45 -12.14
C ASN A 184 -14.73 -27.81 -12.06
N ASN A 185 -13.95 -27.15 -11.19
CA ASN A 185 -12.50 -27.35 -11.08
C ASN A 185 -11.78 -27.21 -12.44
N ILE A 186 -12.20 -26.21 -13.21
CA ILE A 186 -11.57 -25.81 -14.46
C ILE A 186 -10.82 -24.51 -14.18
N ASN A 187 -9.49 -24.60 -14.15
CA ASN A 187 -8.64 -23.43 -13.94
C ASN A 187 -8.11 -22.93 -15.28
N CYS A 188 -8.16 -21.62 -15.48
CA CYS A 188 -7.61 -20.97 -16.67
C CYS A 188 -6.61 -19.90 -16.23
N ASN A 189 -5.37 -19.96 -16.72
CA ASN A 189 -4.33 -18.99 -16.42
C ASN A 189 -3.67 -18.46 -17.70
N VAL A 190 -3.08 -17.28 -17.61
CA VAL A 190 -2.30 -16.67 -18.69
C VAL A 190 -0.82 -16.88 -18.42
N ILE A 191 -0.07 -17.34 -19.42
CA ILE A 191 1.39 -17.26 -19.43
C ILE A 191 1.83 -16.09 -20.31
N VAL A 192 2.78 -15.31 -19.83
CA VAL A 192 3.44 -14.20 -20.53
C VAL A 192 4.92 -14.56 -20.67
N PRO A 193 5.28 -15.33 -21.72
CA PRO A 193 6.65 -15.78 -21.89
C PRO A 193 7.53 -14.69 -22.50
N THR A 194 8.75 -14.54 -21.98
CA THR A 194 9.84 -13.87 -22.70
C THR A 194 10.89 -14.91 -23.06
N ALA A 195 10.94 -15.29 -24.34
CA ALA A 195 11.88 -16.28 -24.86
C ALA A 195 12.70 -15.70 -26.02
N ALA A 196 13.90 -16.25 -26.24
CA ALA A 196 14.74 -15.87 -27.35
C ALA A 196 14.00 -16.12 -28.66
N SER A 197 14.00 -15.13 -29.53
CA SER A 197 13.58 -15.31 -30.92
C SER A 197 14.73 -14.96 -31.84
N ARG A 198 14.76 -15.53 -33.04
CA ARG A 198 15.72 -15.13 -34.10
C ARG A 198 15.69 -13.63 -34.42
N LEU A 199 14.67 -12.88 -34.01
CA LEU A 199 14.59 -11.42 -34.20
C LEU A 199 15.27 -10.61 -33.08
N THR A 200 15.57 -11.22 -31.94
CA THR A 200 16.19 -10.55 -30.78
C THR A 200 17.66 -10.94 -30.61
N GLU A 201 18.19 -11.80 -31.50
CA GLU A 201 19.55 -12.34 -31.45
C GLU A 201 20.61 -11.25 -31.64
N ASP A 202 20.38 -10.30 -32.54
CA ASP A 202 21.31 -9.18 -32.80
C ASP A 202 21.14 -7.97 -31.85
N ILE A 203 20.11 -8.00 -30.99
CA ILE A 203 19.75 -6.88 -30.10
C ILE A 203 20.19 -7.14 -28.66
N LEU A 204 20.13 -8.40 -28.22
CA LEU A 204 20.41 -8.77 -26.85
C LEU A 204 21.88 -9.18 -26.66
N PRO A 205 22.48 -8.91 -25.48
CA PRO A 205 23.78 -9.46 -25.15
C PRO A 205 23.79 -10.99 -25.30
N PRO A 206 24.85 -11.61 -25.88
CA PRO A 206 24.88 -13.05 -26.15
C PRO A 206 24.61 -13.94 -24.93
N ASP A 207 25.19 -13.58 -23.78
CA ASP A 207 25.01 -14.32 -22.52
C ASP A 207 23.56 -14.26 -22.02
N PHE A 208 22.88 -13.13 -22.23
CA PHE A 208 21.47 -12.99 -21.87
C PHE A 208 20.57 -13.77 -22.83
N PHE A 209 20.85 -13.72 -24.13
CA PHE A 209 20.11 -14.48 -25.14
C PHE A 209 20.20 -15.99 -24.88
N ALA A 210 21.37 -16.48 -24.46
CA ALA A 210 21.59 -17.89 -24.13
C ALA A 210 20.67 -18.38 -23.00
N GLU A 211 20.26 -17.52 -22.06
CA GLU A 211 19.39 -17.90 -20.94
C GLU A 211 17.88 -17.83 -21.27
N LEU A 212 17.49 -17.30 -22.43
CA LEU A 212 16.07 -17.22 -22.82
C LEU A 212 15.55 -18.51 -23.47
N LYS A 213 15.86 -19.64 -22.82
CA LYS A 213 15.51 -21.00 -23.26
C LYS A 213 14.05 -21.34 -22.96
N PRO A 214 13.28 -21.89 -23.93
CA PRO A 214 11.92 -22.38 -23.71
C PRO A 214 11.78 -23.36 -22.53
N GLU A 215 12.80 -24.17 -22.28
CA GLU A 215 12.86 -25.17 -21.22
C GLU A 215 12.81 -24.55 -19.82
N LEU A 216 13.15 -23.27 -19.67
CA LEU A 216 13.09 -22.56 -18.39
C LEU A 216 11.70 -21.98 -18.10
N ILE A 217 10.81 -21.94 -19.09
CA ILE A 217 9.41 -21.50 -18.94
C ILE A 217 8.47 -22.70 -18.79
N ALA A 218 8.80 -23.83 -19.43
CA ALA A 218 7.98 -25.05 -19.40
C ALA A 218 7.58 -25.52 -17.99
N PRO A 219 8.45 -25.49 -16.96
CA PRO A 219 8.08 -25.88 -15.60
C PRO A 219 6.95 -25.03 -15.00
N VAL A 220 6.87 -23.73 -15.33
CA VAL A 220 5.81 -22.83 -14.85
C VAL A 220 4.46 -23.22 -15.46
N VAL A 221 4.43 -23.45 -16.77
CA VAL A 221 3.22 -23.93 -17.48
C VAL A 221 2.77 -25.29 -16.95
N VAL A 222 3.72 -26.21 -16.74
CA VAL A 222 3.42 -27.53 -16.18
C VAL A 222 2.86 -27.42 -14.76
N TRP A 223 3.43 -26.56 -13.89
CA TRP A 223 2.88 -26.30 -12.56
C TRP A 223 1.44 -25.78 -12.62
N LEU A 224 1.16 -24.77 -13.44
CA LEU A 224 -0.18 -24.19 -13.61
C LEU A 224 -1.21 -25.22 -14.13
N CYS A 225 -0.75 -26.29 -14.77
CA CYS A 225 -1.60 -27.38 -15.25
C CYS A 225 -1.68 -28.59 -14.32
N HIS A 226 -0.97 -28.59 -13.19
CA HIS A 226 -0.99 -29.71 -12.26
C HIS A 226 -2.29 -29.74 -11.43
N GLU A 227 -2.69 -30.92 -10.97
CA GLU A 227 -3.94 -31.07 -10.20
C GLU A 227 -3.90 -30.36 -8.85
N ASN A 228 -2.72 -30.30 -8.23
CA ASN A 228 -2.46 -29.59 -6.97
C ASN A 228 -2.28 -28.06 -7.11
N CYS A 229 -2.42 -27.50 -8.32
CA CYS A 229 -2.34 -26.06 -8.51
C CYS A 229 -3.73 -25.44 -8.47
N ASP A 230 -3.96 -24.62 -7.45
CA ASP A 230 -5.22 -23.90 -7.23
C ASP A 230 -5.25 -22.52 -7.88
N GLU A 231 -4.18 -22.13 -8.58
CA GLU A 231 -4.10 -20.84 -9.28
C GLU A 231 -5.15 -20.79 -10.40
N ASN A 232 -5.94 -19.72 -10.46
CA ASN A 232 -6.98 -19.54 -11.46
C ASN A 232 -7.21 -18.05 -11.74
N GLY A 233 -7.26 -17.67 -13.02
CA GLY A 233 -7.44 -16.28 -13.48
C GLY A 233 -6.16 -15.43 -13.36
N SER A 234 -5.00 -16.05 -13.24
CA SER A 234 -3.74 -15.33 -13.01
C SER A 234 -2.94 -15.09 -14.28
N ILE A 235 -2.24 -13.95 -14.29
CA ILE A 235 -1.29 -13.59 -15.34
C ILE A 235 0.11 -13.82 -14.79
N ILE A 236 0.83 -14.80 -15.35
CA ILE A 236 2.16 -15.17 -14.91
C ILE A 236 3.17 -14.82 -16.00
N GLU A 237 4.10 -13.91 -15.71
CA GLU A 237 5.25 -13.64 -16.56
C GLU A 237 6.39 -14.60 -16.21
N SER A 238 7.11 -15.11 -17.22
CA SER A 238 8.25 -16.00 -16.98
C SER A 238 9.29 -15.98 -18.10
N ALA A 239 10.56 -16.02 -17.70
CA ALA A 239 11.74 -16.07 -18.56
C ALA A 239 13.00 -16.41 -17.74
N ALA A 240 14.00 -17.03 -18.35
CA ALA A 240 15.34 -17.23 -17.75
C ALA A 240 15.35 -17.83 -16.33
N GLY A 241 14.39 -18.70 -15.99
CA GLY A 241 14.27 -19.29 -14.66
C GLY A 241 13.64 -18.37 -13.59
N TRP A 242 13.13 -17.22 -13.99
CA TRP A 242 12.36 -16.29 -13.16
C TRP A 242 10.87 -16.31 -13.57
N ALA A 243 10.00 -16.05 -12.60
CA ALA A 243 8.59 -15.82 -12.85
C ALA A 243 8.00 -14.82 -11.84
N THR A 244 6.98 -14.07 -12.26
CA THR A 244 6.20 -13.19 -11.39
C THR A 244 4.72 -13.22 -11.76
N LYS A 245 3.87 -12.68 -10.88
CA LYS A 245 2.45 -12.48 -11.12
C LYS A 245 2.18 -11.02 -11.48
N CYS A 246 1.44 -10.81 -12.56
CA CYS A 246 0.94 -9.50 -12.99
C CYS A 246 -0.55 -9.38 -12.67
N HIS A 247 -1.01 -8.17 -12.35
CA HIS A 247 -2.43 -7.88 -12.12
C HIS A 247 -2.77 -6.40 -12.38
N LEU A 248 -4.06 -6.10 -12.45
CA LEU A 248 -4.55 -4.72 -12.53
C LEU A 248 -4.78 -4.17 -11.12
N VAL A 249 -4.40 -2.90 -10.94
CA VAL A 249 -4.71 -2.09 -9.75
C VAL A 249 -5.45 -0.83 -10.19
N ARG A 250 -6.26 -0.26 -9.30
CA ARG A 250 -7.03 0.96 -9.54
C ARG A 250 -6.66 2.02 -8.50
N GLY A 251 -6.40 3.25 -8.95
CA GLY A 251 -6.20 4.40 -8.05
C GLY A 251 -7.47 4.74 -7.26
N THR A 252 -7.33 5.62 -6.26
CA THR A 252 -8.49 6.05 -5.45
C THR A 252 -9.47 6.92 -6.22
N GLY A 253 -9.00 7.57 -7.30
CA GLY A 253 -9.80 8.49 -8.11
C GLY A 253 -10.10 9.81 -7.39
N ALA A 254 -11.01 10.58 -7.99
CA ALA A 254 -11.50 11.86 -7.46
C ALA A 254 -12.98 12.06 -7.85
N ILE A 255 -13.73 12.75 -7.01
CA ILE A 255 -15.09 13.20 -7.33
C ILE A 255 -15.01 14.40 -8.27
N LEU A 256 -15.83 14.38 -9.33
CA LEU A 256 -15.78 15.37 -10.43
C LEU A 256 -16.89 16.43 -10.36
N ARG A 257 -17.71 16.42 -9.30
CA ARG A 257 -18.82 17.36 -9.08
C ARG A 257 -19.20 17.44 -7.61
N HIS A 258 -19.68 18.59 -7.16
CA HIS A 258 -19.97 18.81 -5.74
C HIS A 258 -21.32 18.22 -5.30
N LYS A 259 -22.37 18.34 -6.12
CA LYS A 259 -23.69 17.77 -5.84
C LYS A 259 -24.12 16.81 -6.92
N ILE A 260 -25.05 15.92 -6.56
CA ILE A 260 -25.65 14.97 -7.51
C ILE A 260 -26.39 15.67 -8.66
N THR A 261 -26.86 16.90 -8.43
CA THR A 261 -27.56 17.75 -9.40
C THR A 261 -26.62 18.51 -10.33
N ASP A 262 -25.34 18.60 -9.98
CA ASP A 262 -24.38 19.37 -10.76
C ASP A 262 -23.95 18.59 -12.00
N THR A 263 -23.70 19.32 -13.09
CA THR A 263 -23.03 18.78 -14.28
C THR A 263 -21.53 18.66 -14.03
N VAL A 264 -20.87 17.76 -14.78
CA VAL A 264 -19.40 17.67 -14.80
C VAL A 264 -18.90 18.43 -16.02
N ALA A 265 -18.26 19.59 -15.81
CA ALA A 265 -17.57 20.32 -16.87
C ALA A 265 -16.14 19.78 -17.05
N PRO A 266 -15.51 19.93 -18.24
CA PRO A 266 -14.12 19.54 -18.46
C PRO A 266 -13.14 20.20 -17.46
N GLU A 267 -13.44 21.42 -17.02
CA GLU A 267 -12.64 22.15 -16.03
C GLU A 267 -12.62 21.43 -14.67
N ASN A 268 -13.75 20.85 -14.23
CA ASN A 268 -13.78 20.06 -13.01
C ASN A 268 -12.81 18.87 -13.07
N VAL A 269 -12.70 18.24 -14.25
CA VAL A 269 -11.78 17.11 -14.48
C VAL A 269 -10.33 17.58 -14.47
N ARG A 270 -10.02 18.69 -15.16
CA ARG A 270 -8.68 19.28 -15.21
C ARG A 270 -8.18 19.62 -13.80
N ASP A 271 -9.02 20.26 -12.99
CA ASP A 271 -8.62 20.83 -11.71
C ASP A 271 -8.27 19.77 -10.66
N VAL A 272 -8.85 18.57 -10.77
CA VAL A 272 -8.54 17.42 -9.88
C VAL A 272 -7.70 16.33 -10.56
N TRP A 273 -7.14 16.58 -11.75
CA TRP A 273 -6.47 15.55 -12.54
C TRP A 273 -5.31 14.86 -11.82
N ASN A 274 -4.53 15.63 -11.05
CA ASN A 274 -3.42 15.09 -10.26
C ASN A 274 -3.91 14.12 -9.17
N GLN A 275 -5.03 14.44 -8.51
CA GLN A 275 -5.67 13.53 -7.54
C GLN A 275 -6.26 12.30 -8.23
N LEU A 276 -6.92 12.50 -9.38
CA LEU A 276 -7.55 11.44 -10.15
C LEU A 276 -6.54 10.40 -10.64
N THR A 277 -5.33 10.84 -11.00
CA THR A 277 -4.25 9.99 -11.53
C THR A 277 -3.23 9.55 -10.48
N ASP A 278 -3.43 9.89 -9.21
CA ASP A 278 -2.56 9.44 -8.12
C ASP A 278 -2.75 7.94 -7.85
N MET A 279 -1.65 7.19 -7.99
CA MET A 279 -1.58 5.74 -7.78
C MET A 279 -0.91 5.35 -6.46
N SER A 280 -0.52 6.32 -5.62
CA SER A 280 0.17 6.08 -4.33
C SER A 280 -0.64 5.21 -3.35
N ARG A 281 -1.97 5.23 -3.49
CA ARG A 281 -2.93 4.46 -2.70
C ARG A 281 -3.74 3.47 -3.55
N ALA A 282 -3.19 3.04 -4.69
CA ALA A 282 -3.89 2.12 -5.57
C ALA A 282 -4.21 0.79 -4.88
N THR A 283 -5.40 0.25 -5.16
CA THR A 283 -5.85 -1.03 -4.62
C THR A 283 -6.09 -2.03 -5.73
N ARG A 284 -5.94 -3.31 -5.41
CA ARG A 284 -6.39 -4.40 -6.27
C ARG A 284 -7.89 -4.60 -6.06
N LEU A 285 -8.62 -4.86 -7.14
CA LEU A 285 -10.00 -5.34 -7.10
C LEU A 285 -10.03 -6.73 -7.71
N ASP A 286 -10.76 -7.65 -7.08
CA ASP A 286 -10.78 -9.06 -7.51
C ASP A 286 -12.00 -9.42 -8.36
N SER A 287 -13.00 -8.54 -8.43
CA SER A 287 -14.21 -8.78 -9.23
C SER A 287 -14.88 -7.51 -9.76
N ILE A 288 -15.79 -7.71 -10.73
CA ILE A 288 -16.61 -6.62 -11.28
C ILE A 288 -17.63 -6.10 -10.26
N GLU A 289 -18.11 -6.95 -9.36
CA GLU A 289 -19.02 -6.59 -8.26
C GLU A 289 -18.34 -5.63 -7.28
N GLU A 290 -17.08 -5.89 -6.90
CA GLU A 290 -16.29 -5.00 -6.04
C GLU A 290 -16.11 -3.63 -6.70
N ALA A 291 -15.73 -3.62 -7.98
CA ALA A 291 -15.61 -2.38 -8.76
C ALA A 291 -16.93 -1.60 -8.82
N SER A 292 -18.07 -2.28 -8.96
CA SER A 292 -19.39 -1.65 -8.97
C SER A 292 -19.81 -1.11 -7.60
N ALA A 293 -19.52 -1.84 -6.52
CA ALA A 293 -19.82 -1.43 -5.16
C ALA A 293 -19.12 -0.13 -4.77
N THR A 294 -17.86 0.04 -5.18
CA THR A 294 -17.13 1.30 -4.94
C THR A 294 -17.77 2.51 -5.62
N LEU A 295 -18.38 2.35 -6.80
CA LEU A 295 -19.10 3.43 -7.47
C LEU A 295 -20.37 3.83 -6.71
N LEU A 296 -21.06 2.87 -6.09
CA LEU A 296 -22.20 3.16 -5.24
C LEU A 296 -21.77 3.98 -4.01
N GLY A 297 -20.64 3.63 -3.39
CA GLY A 297 -20.06 4.40 -2.28
C GLY A 297 -19.77 5.86 -2.67
N VAL A 298 -19.14 6.07 -3.84
CA VAL A 298 -18.89 7.43 -4.37
C VAL A 298 -20.19 8.18 -4.66
N LEU A 299 -21.23 7.51 -5.18
CA LEU A 299 -22.53 8.14 -5.40
C LEU A 299 -23.19 8.57 -4.10
N ASP A 300 -23.08 7.77 -3.04
CA ASP A 300 -23.63 8.11 -1.74
C ASP A 300 -22.85 9.26 -1.07
N GLU A 301 -21.54 9.33 -1.27
CA GLU A 301 -20.70 10.48 -0.90
C GLU A 301 -21.18 11.77 -1.60
N ILE A 302 -21.41 11.72 -2.92
CA ILE A 302 -21.92 12.87 -3.69
C ILE A 302 -23.35 13.27 -3.26
N LYS A 303 -24.22 12.30 -2.95
CA LYS A 303 -25.60 12.56 -2.50
C LYS A 303 -25.64 13.21 -1.13
N SER A 304 -24.75 12.78 -0.24
CA SER A 304 -24.63 13.35 1.10
C SER A 304 -24.13 14.80 1.06
N GLY A 305 -23.59 15.23 -0.09
CA GLY A 305 -22.91 16.51 -0.26
C GLY A 305 -21.53 16.44 0.39
N PRO A 306 -20.62 17.37 0.05
CA PRO A 306 -19.38 17.45 0.79
C PRO A 306 -19.69 17.71 2.27
N GLU A 307 -19.25 16.84 3.16
CA GLU A 307 -18.87 17.26 4.52
C GLU A 307 -17.58 18.11 4.41
N GLU A 308 -17.58 19.16 3.59
CA GLU A 308 -16.60 20.24 3.67
C GLU A 308 -17.19 21.32 4.57
N THR A 309 -17.27 21.01 5.85
CA THR A 309 -17.08 22.07 6.83
C THR A 309 -15.63 22.50 6.71
N LEU A 310 -15.37 23.77 6.36
CA LEU A 310 -14.06 24.49 6.39
C LEU A 310 -13.26 24.34 7.72
N ASN A 311 -13.80 23.56 8.65
CA ASN A 311 -13.30 23.31 9.98
C ASN A 311 -12.85 21.85 10.17
N GLU A 312 -12.89 20.93 9.20
CA GLU A 312 -12.50 19.52 9.43
C GLU A 312 -11.44 19.00 8.44
N ALA A 313 -10.58 18.09 8.90
CA ALA A 313 -9.63 17.38 8.05
C ALA A 313 -9.36 15.97 8.61
N ASN A 314 -8.81 15.10 7.76
CA ASN A 314 -8.46 13.73 8.12
C ASN A 314 -6.98 13.46 7.83
N GLY A 315 -6.33 12.62 8.64
CA GLY A 315 -4.95 12.20 8.45
C GLY A 315 -4.75 10.73 8.79
N VAL A 316 -3.82 10.07 8.09
CA VAL A 316 -3.39 8.71 8.40
C VAL A 316 -1.98 8.77 8.97
N PHE A 317 -1.76 8.12 10.11
CA PHE A 317 -0.47 8.07 10.79
C PHE A 317 -0.09 6.61 11.03
N SER A 318 1.02 6.17 10.43
CA SER A 318 1.52 4.80 10.60
C SER A 318 2.87 4.83 11.29
N TYR A 319 3.09 3.88 12.19
CA TYR A 319 4.37 3.74 12.89
C TYR A 319 4.63 2.30 13.31
N ASN A 320 5.89 2.01 13.59
CA ASN A 320 6.34 0.74 14.15
C ASN A 320 7.28 0.94 15.36
N ASN A 321 7.92 -0.15 15.78
CA ASN A 321 8.86 -0.15 16.91
C ASN A 321 10.02 0.85 16.72
N ARG A 322 10.57 0.98 15.51
CA ARG A 322 11.66 1.91 15.19
C ARG A 322 11.23 3.35 15.47
N ASP A 323 10.05 3.73 15.02
CA ASP A 323 9.54 5.10 15.21
C ASP A 323 9.30 5.41 16.69
N SER A 324 8.78 4.42 17.44
CA SER A 324 8.57 4.50 18.88
C SER A 324 9.89 4.71 19.64
N ILE A 325 10.95 3.99 19.26
CA ILE A 325 12.30 4.12 19.84
C ILE A 325 12.93 5.46 19.48
N ILE A 326 12.83 5.90 18.22
CA ILE A 326 13.33 7.21 17.78
C ILE A 326 12.69 8.32 18.60
N TYR A 327 11.38 8.25 18.81
CA TYR A 327 10.68 9.21 19.66
C TYR A 327 11.18 9.17 21.11
N ALA A 328 11.33 7.98 21.70
CA ALA A 328 11.80 7.83 23.07
C ALA A 328 13.17 8.50 23.28
N ILE A 329 14.12 8.28 22.36
CA ILE A 329 15.42 8.96 22.36
C ILE A 329 15.25 10.48 22.16
N GLY A 330 14.36 10.87 21.24
CA GLY A 330 14.00 12.26 20.98
C GLY A 330 13.45 13.01 22.20
N VAL A 331 12.94 12.30 23.21
CA VAL A 331 12.48 12.85 24.48
C VAL A 331 13.35 12.43 25.68
N GLY A 332 14.60 12.07 25.43
CA GLY A 332 15.64 11.90 26.46
C GLY A 332 15.77 10.50 27.08
N ALA A 333 14.99 9.51 26.60
CA ALA A 333 15.21 8.12 27.01
C ALA A 333 16.62 7.69 26.63
N ASN A 334 17.32 7.03 27.56
CA ASN A 334 18.71 6.68 27.35
C ASN A 334 19.07 5.39 28.09
N VAL A 335 20.07 4.69 27.57
CA VAL A 335 20.49 3.37 28.08
C VAL A 335 21.24 3.41 29.42
N LYS A 336 21.55 4.59 29.97
CA LYS A 336 22.13 4.67 31.32
C LYS A 336 21.08 4.40 32.39
N GLU A 337 19.82 4.68 32.07
CA GLU A 337 18.66 4.44 32.93
C GLU A 337 18.08 3.07 32.56
N GLU A 338 18.32 2.05 33.39
CA GLU A 338 17.86 0.68 33.12
C GLU A 338 16.34 0.62 32.88
N SER A 339 15.57 1.41 33.63
CA SER A 339 14.12 1.51 33.48
C SER A 339 13.66 2.02 32.11
N ASP A 340 14.53 2.68 31.33
CA ASP A 340 14.20 3.18 29.98
C ASP A 340 14.38 2.12 28.90
N LEU A 341 14.99 0.96 29.19
CA LEU A 341 15.20 -0.10 28.19
C LEU A 341 13.87 -0.60 27.59
N GLN A 342 12.79 -0.57 28.37
CA GLN A 342 11.43 -0.88 27.91
C GLN A 342 10.89 0.06 26.81
N TYR A 343 11.54 1.19 26.56
CA TYR A 343 11.19 2.14 25.50
C TYR A 343 12.22 2.16 24.36
N LEU A 344 13.34 1.45 24.52
CA LEU A 344 14.51 1.53 23.64
C LEU A 344 14.85 0.21 22.95
N TYR A 345 14.27 -0.90 23.39
CA TYR A 345 14.55 -2.23 22.86
C TYR A 345 13.28 -3.01 22.60
N GLU A 346 13.02 -3.29 21.32
CA GLU A 346 11.81 -3.95 20.82
C GLU A 346 11.63 -5.39 21.30
N SER A 347 12.70 -6.05 21.76
CA SER A 347 12.59 -7.39 22.36
C SER A 347 12.57 -7.40 23.89
N HIS A 348 12.51 -6.22 24.53
CA HIS A 348 12.28 -6.14 25.97
C HIS A 348 10.88 -6.70 26.30
N GLU A 349 10.76 -7.48 27.37
CA GLU A 349 9.49 -8.14 27.75
C GLU A 349 8.33 -7.15 27.96
N ASN A 350 8.65 -5.94 28.42
CA ASN A 350 7.71 -4.86 28.65
C ASN A 350 7.82 -3.75 27.58
N PHE A 351 8.31 -4.07 26.38
CA PHE A 351 8.45 -3.07 25.32
C PHE A 351 7.13 -2.33 25.08
N SER A 352 7.17 -1.01 25.15
CA SER A 352 5.98 -0.18 24.98
C SER A 352 6.32 1.18 24.37
N THR A 353 5.29 1.84 23.85
CA THR A 353 5.38 3.20 23.30
C THR A 353 5.12 4.22 24.40
N LEU A 354 5.99 5.23 24.54
CA LEU A 354 5.73 6.34 25.47
C LEU A 354 4.41 7.03 25.14
N PRO A 355 3.56 7.35 26.12
CA PRO A 355 2.19 7.81 25.88
C PRO A 355 2.14 9.14 25.14
N THR A 356 3.15 10.01 25.33
CA THR A 356 3.23 11.30 24.65
C THR A 356 3.52 11.18 23.16
N TYR A 357 3.87 10.00 22.63
CA TYR A 357 3.93 9.75 21.20
C TYR A 357 2.56 9.98 20.52
N ALA A 358 1.47 9.79 21.27
CA ALA A 358 0.10 10.00 20.81
C ALA A 358 -0.26 11.47 20.48
N VAL A 359 0.64 12.44 20.72
CA VAL A 359 0.41 13.81 20.23
C VAL A 359 0.60 13.92 18.71
N LEU A 360 1.40 13.02 18.12
CA LEU A 360 1.83 13.13 16.72
C LEU A 360 0.72 12.91 15.69
N PRO A 361 -0.23 11.96 15.83
CA PRO A 361 -1.27 11.77 14.82
C PRO A 361 -2.09 13.04 14.51
N SER A 362 -2.57 13.72 15.55
CA SER A 362 -3.33 14.98 15.39
C SER A 362 -2.45 16.15 14.97
N LEU A 363 -1.21 16.21 15.47
CA LEU A 363 -0.25 17.22 15.04
C LEU A 363 0.02 17.11 13.53
N MET A 364 0.34 15.91 13.04
CA MET A 364 0.61 15.65 11.63
C MET A 364 -0.61 15.94 10.76
N ALA A 365 -1.79 15.47 11.17
CA ALA A 365 -3.03 15.78 10.44
C ALA A 365 -3.27 17.29 10.33
N THR A 366 -2.96 18.04 11.40
CA THR A 366 -3.13 19.50 11.43
C THR A 366 -2.10 20.17 10.51
N MET A 367 -0.83 19.78 10.58
CA MET A 367 0.25 20.33 9.77
C MET A 367 0.15 19.99 8.28
N SER A 368 -0.45 18.84 7.93
CA SER A 368 -0.68 18.45 6.53
C SER A 368 -1.95 19.04 5.91
N SER A 369 -2.77 19.74 6.70
CA SER A 369 -4.02 20.35 6.26
C SER A 369 -3.88 21.87 6.10
N SER A 370 -4.78 22.50 5.36
CA SER A 370 -4.88 23.96 5.30
C SER A 370 -5.71 24.57 6.43
N LEU A 371 -6.21 23.76 7.39
CA LEU A 371 -7.10 24.20 8.47
C LEU A 371 -6.56 25.41 9.23
N ILE A 372 -5.29 25.38 9.63
CA ILE A 372 -4.71 26.47 10.42
C ILE A 372 -4.61 27.75 9.59
N THR A 373 -4.08 27.67 8.37
CA THR A 373 -3.86 28.84 7.51
C THR A 373 -5.16 29.48 7.02
N GLU A 374 -6.24 28.72 6.94
CA GLU A 374 -7.56 29.22 6.51
C GLU A 374 -8.49 29.57 7.68
N ALA A 375 -8.10 29.28 8.93
CA ALA A 375 -8.96 29.44 10.11
C ALA A 375 -9.37 30.89 10.42
N ILE A 376 -8.60 31.88 9.96
CA ILE A 376 -8.80 33.29 10.31
C ILE A 376 -9.19 34.08 9.06
N PRO A 377 -10.46 34.48 8.92
CA PRO A 377 -10.93 35.19 7.73
C PRO A 377 -10.14 36.47 7.45
N GLY A 378 -9.63 36.61 6.22
CA GLY A 378 -8.94 37.81 5.75
C GLY A 378 -7.56 38.06 6.38
N LYS A 379 -6.94 37.03 6.98
CA LYS A 379 -5.57 37.10 7.52
C LYS A 379 -4.69 36.06 6.83
N GLU A 380 -3.59 36.53 6.28
CA GLU A 380 -2.51 35.67 5.77
C GLU A 380 -1.37 35.67 6.78
N PHE A 381 -0.83 34.49 7.06
CA PHE A 381 0.34 34.28 7.92
C PHE A 381 1.03 32.99 7.52
N ASP A 382 2.32 32.88 7.84
CA ASP A 382 3.12 31.68 7.58
C ASP A 382 3.52 30.95 8.87
N LEU A 383 4.21 29.82 8.73
CA LEU A 383 4.63 28.97 9.83
C LEU A 383 5.58 29.66 10.84
N SER A 384 6.25 30.76 10.48
CA SER A 384 7.09 31.53 11.40
C SER A 384 6.28 32.26 12.48
N GLN A 385 4.99 32.50 12.22
CA GLN A 385 4.06 33.16 13.14
C GLN A 385 3.26 32.19 14.00
N VAL A 386 3.38 30.89 13.73
CA VAL A 386 2.57 29.83 14.32
C VAL A 386 3.34 29.21 15.49
N LEU A 387 2.84 29.42 16.71
CA LEU A 387 3.41 28.87 17.93
C LEU A 387 2.48 27.82 18.54
N HIS A 388 3.03 26.68 18.94
CA HIS A 388 2.29 25.64 19.66
C HIS A 388 2.07 26.12 21.11
N GLY A 389 0.84 26.53 21.45
CA GLY A 389 0.54 27.22 22.71
C GLY A 389 0.13 26.27 23.83
N GLU A 390 -0.84 25.38 23.58
CA GLU A 390 -1.29 24.39 24.56
C GLU A 390 -1.54 23.03 23.91
N GLN A 391 -1.42 21.97 24.71
CA GLN A 391 -1.68 20.60 24.29
C GLN A 391 -2.53 19.88 25.35
N TYR A 392 -3.65 19.30 24.92
CA TYR A 392 -4.34 18.25 25.64
C TYR A 392 -4.14 16.91 24.93
N LEU A 393 -4.01 15.85 25.72
CA LEU A 393 -3.95 14.48 25.23
C LEU A 393 -4.64 13.57 26.22
N GLU A 394 -5.49 12.68 25.74
CA GLU A 394 -6.11 11.61 26.49
C GLU A 394 -6.02 10.30 25.72
N LEU A 395 -5.58 9.26 26.42
CA LEU A 395 -5.59 7.89 25.92
C LEU A 395 -6.83 7.16 26.44
N HIS A 396 -7.54 6.51 25.52
CA HIS A 396 -8.63 5.59 25.83
C HIS A 396 -8.11 4.18 26.03
N LYS A 397 -7.17 3.76 25.17
CA LYS A 397 -6.41 2.51 25.25
C LYS A 397 -4.90 2.77 25.29
N ALA A 398 -4.11 1.78 25.69
CA ALA A 398 -2.66 1.84 25.54
C ALA A 398 -2.29 1.95 24.06
N LEU A 399 -1.23 2.68 23.74
CA LEU A 399 -0.71 2.71 22.38
C LEU A 399 -0.11 1.34 22.04
N PRO A 400 -0.45 0.76 20.87
CA PRO A 400 0.28 -0.38 20.38
C PRO A 400 1.74 0.02 20.04
N THR A 401 2.59 -0.98 19.84
CA THR A 401 3.99 -0.77 19.44
C THR A 401 4.15 -0.60 17.93
N GLU A 402 3.10 -0.93 17.18
CA GLU A 402 2.93 -0.67 15.76
C GLU A 402 1.45 -0.45 15.47
N ALA A 403 1.13 0.51 14.62
CA ALA A 403 -0.24 0.70 14.16
C ALA A 403 -0.31 1.59 12.94
N LYS A 404 -1.41 1.42 12.20
CA LYS A 404 -1.93 2.42 11.26
C LYS A 404 -3.16 3.06 11.89
N LEU A 405 -3.08 4.36 12.13
CA LEU A 405 -4.10 5.15 12.80
C LEU A 405 -4.77 6.11 11.84
N THR A 406 -6.08 6.29 11.97
CA THR A 406 -6.85 7.31 11.25
C THR A 406 -7.27 8.39 12.23
N THR A 407 -6.92 9.65 11.95
CA THR A 407 -7.25 10.79 12.79
C THR A 407 -8.22 11.70 12.06
N LYS A 408 -9.30 12.07 12.74
CA LYS A 408 -10.22 13.14 12.34
C LYS A 408 -9.95 14.36 13.21
N ILE A 409 -9.72 15.51 12.61
CA ILE A 409 -9.49 16.78 13.32
C ILE A 409 -10.52 17.82 12.93
N CYS A 410 -10.84 18.71 13.85
CA CYS A 410 -11.71 19.85 13.57
C CYS A 410 -11.32 21.13 14.34
N ILE A 411 -11.51 22.30 13.73
CA ILE A 411 -11.42 23.61 14.41
C ILE A 411 -12.66 23.75 15.29
N SER A 412 -12.46 23.66 16.60
CA SER A 412 -13.52 23.82 17.59
C SER A 412 -13.67 25.26 18.07
N ASP A 413 -12.61 26.07 17.93
CA ASP A 413 -12.65 27.50 18.29
C ASP A 413 -11.58 28.34 17.58
N VAL A 414 -11.87 29.64 17.40
CA VAL A 414 -10.91 30.66 16.97
C VAL A 414 -11.11 31.91 17.84
N LEU A 415 -10.09 32.27 18.60
CA LEU A 415 -10.13 33.37 19.58
C LEU A 415 -9.30 34.57 19.13
N ASP A 416 -9.86 35.76 19.32
CA ASP A 416 -9.14 37.02 19.16
C ASP A 416 -8.48 37.42 20.49
N LYS A 417 -7.15 37.44 20.52
CA LYS A 417 -6.34 37.85 21.68
C LYS A 417 -5.67 39.20 21.44
N GLY A 418 -6.39 40.13 20.82
CA GLY A 418 -5.92 41.49 20.58
C GLY A 418 -5.02 41.56 19.35
N LYS A 419 -3.69 41.50 19.54
CA LYS A 419 -2.76 41.49 18.39
C LYS A 419 -2.58 40.10 17.79
N ASN A 420 -2.97 39.06 18.52
CA ASN A 420 -2.74 37.66 18.17
C ASN A 420 -4.06 36.88 18.12
N ALA A 421 -4.03 35.69 17.54
CA ALA A 421 -5.15 34.76 17.53
C ALA A 421 -4.81 33.44 18.21
N VAL A 422 -5.83 32.70 18.63
CA VAL A 422 -5.69 31.30 19.07
C VAL A 422 -6.65 30.43 18.26
N ILE A 423 -6.14 29.41 17.61
CA ILE A 423 -6.94 28.40 16.92
C ILE A 423 -6.94 27.15 17.78
N VAL A 424 -8.13 26.63 18.10
CA VAL A 424 -8.33 25.41 18.88
C VAL A 424 -8.78 24.31 17.94
N VAL A 425 -7.99 23.24 17.88
CA VAL A 425 -8.24 22.07 17.03
C VAL A 425 -8.45 20.84 17.91
N ASP A 426 -9.63 20.24 17.84
CA ASP A 426 -9.94 18.97 18.48
C ASP A 426 -9.60 17.82 17.53
N GLY A 427 -9.16 16.69 18.08
CA GLY A 427 -8.78 15.50 17.30
C GLY A 427 -9.24 14.21 17.96
N LYS A 428 -9.70 13.28 17.13
CA LYS A 428 -10.06 11.90 17.51
C LYS A 428 -9.32 10.92 16.60
N THR A 429 -8.57 10.01 17.20
CA THR A 429 -7.78 9.01 16.46
C THR A 429 -8.29 7.59 16.73
N TYR A 430 -8.44 6.84 15.65
CA TYR A 430 -9.02 5.49 15.62
C TYR A 430 -7.98 4.48 15.10
N ASP A 431 -8.05 3.25 15.58
CA ASP A 431 -7.31 2.12 14.99
C ASP A 431 -7.99 1.54 13.73
N GLU A 432 -7.38 0.53 13.13
CA GLU A 432 -7.90 -0.15 11.93
C GLU A 432 -9.21 -0.90 12.18
N SER A 433 -9.55 -1.20 13.44
CA SER A 433 -10.85 -1.78 13.82
C SER A 433 -11.93 -0.71 13.99
N GLY A 434 -11.57 0.57 13.94
CA GLY A 434 -12.47 1.71 14.12
C GLY A 434 -12.65 2.12 15.58
N ASP A 435 -11.88 1.58 16.53
CA ASP A 435 -12.00 1.94 17.94
C ASP A 435 -11.25 3.23 18.26
N LEU A 436 -11.86 4.10 19.08
CA LEU A 436 -11.23 5.34 19.53
C LEU A 436 -10.06 5.05 20.49
N ILE A 437 -8.86 5.48 20.13
CA ILE A 437 -7.65 5.33 20.96
C ILE A 437 -7.23 6.67 21.60
N ILE A 438 -7.30 7.77 20.84
CA ILE A 438 -6.76 9.07 21.27
C ILE A 438 -7.82 10.15 21.16
N THR A 439 -7.88 11.02 22.18
CA THR A 439 -8.53 12.33 22.11
C THR A 439 -7.49 13.41 22.37
N SER A 440 -7.44 14.43 21.53
CA SER A 440 -6.46 15.51 21.63
C SER A 440 -7.11 16.87 21.42
N GLN A 441 -6.53 17.91 22.00
CA GLN A 441 -6.85 19.29 21.65
C GLN A 441 -5.53 20.07 21.52
N ILE A 442 -5.34 20.70 20.37
CA ILE A 442 -4.18 21.54 20.06
C ILE A 442 -4.63 22.99 20.09
N CYS A 443 -3.94 23.84 20.85
CA CYS A 443 -4.18 25.29 20.81
C CYS A 443 -2.98 25.97 20.18
N THR A 444 -3.18 26.52 19.00
CA THR A 444 -2.16 27.17 18.20
C THR A 444 -2.27 28.68 18.37
N PHE A 445 -1.19 29.33 18.80
CA PHE A 445 -1.12 30.78 18.94
C PHE A 445 -0.52 31.39 17.67
N VAL A 446 -1.27 32.25 16.99
CA VAL A 446 -0.84 32.88 15.74
C VAL A 446 -0.51 34.35 16.00
N LEU A 447 0.76 34.69 15.84
CA LEU A 447 1.26 36.05 16.04
C LEU A 447 0.75 36.99 14.95
N SER A 448 0.41 38.23 15.32
CA SER A 448 -0.05 39.30 14.40
C SER A 448 -1.34 39.00 13.61
N ALA A 449 -2.04 37.90 13.94
CA ALA A 449 -3.30 37.50 13.30
C ALA A 449 -4.55 37.88 14.11
N GLY A 450 -4.42 38.72 15.14
CA GLY A 450 -5.55 39.21 15.93
C GLY A 450 -6.27 40.42 15.32
N GLY A 451 -7.24 40.97 16.06
CA GLY A 451 -7.96 42.18 15.70
C GLY A 451 -9.05 41.97 14.64
N PHE A 452 -9.54 40.74 14.53
CA PHE A 452 -10.63 40.35 13.62
C PHE A 452 -12.00 40.39 14.31
N GLY A 453 -12.08 40.81 15.58
CA GLY A 453 -13.34 41.02 16.29
C GLY A 453 -13.98 39.72 16.80
N GLY A 454 -13.20 38.64 16.90
CA GLY A 454 -13.66 37.35 17.39
C GLY A 454 -13.86 37.28 18.91
N LYS A 455 -14.38 36.15 19.39
CA LYS A 455 -14.52 35.88 20.83
C LYS A 455 -13.16 35.84 21.52
N ARG A 456 -13.09 36.29 22.77
CA ARG A 456 -11.85 36.33 23.57
C ARG A 456 -11.65 35.12 24.47
N VAL A 457 -12.72 34.36 24.73
CA VAL A 457 -12.74 33.20 25.63
C VAL A 457 -13.41 32.04 24.92
N SER A 458 -12.95 30.83 25.20
CA SER A 458 -13.51 29.60 24.68
C SER A 458 -14.21 28.84 25.81
N SER A 459 -15.38 28.28 25.54
CA SER A 459 -16.06 27.33 26.42
C SER A 459 -15.69 25.87 26.14
N VAL A 460 -14.97 25.59 25.05
CA VAL A 460 -14.57 24.24 24.62
C VAL A 460 -13.09 23.96 24.86
N MET A 461 -12.28 25.00 25.03
CA MET A 461 -10.86 24.87 25.37
C MET A 461 -10.70 24.29 26.77
N ILE A 462 -9.99 23.17 26.88
CA ILE A 462 -9.76 22.48 28.15
C ILE A 462 -8.85 23.36 29.02
N PRO A 463 -9.26 23.72 30.24
CA PRO A 463 -8.51 24.65 31.07
C PRO A 463 -7.24 24.03 31.64
N ILE A 464 -6.20 24.84 31.78
CA ILE A 464 -5.05 24.51 32.63
C ILE A 464 -5.41 24.78 34.09
N LEU A 465 -4.94 23.92 34.99
CA LEU A 465 -5.06 24.14 36.44
C LEU A 465 -3.73 24.64 36.98
N ASP A 466 -3.80 25.58 37.91
CA ASP A 466 -2.64 26.16 38.58
C ASP A 466 -2.03 25.17 39.58
N GLU A 467 -0.71 25.26 39.79
CA GLU A 467 -0.01 24.45 40.76
C GLU A 467 -0.45 24.75 42.20
N PRO A 468 -0.38 23.76 43.11
CA PRO A 468 -0.61 23.99 44.54
C PRO A 468 0.37 25.03 45.12
N LYS A 469 -0.13 25.93 45.96
CA LYS A 469 0.67 26.97 46.66
C LYS A 469 1.48 26.39 47.83
N ARG A 470 2.34 25.41 47.54
CA ARG A 470 3.27 24.74 48.47
C ARG A 470 4.51 24.27 47.71
N SER A 471 5.55 23.83 48.43
CA SER A 471 6.74 23.22 47.80
C SER A 471 6.38 21.95 47.01
N PRO A 472 7.10 21.65 45.91
CA PRO A 472 6.90 20.42 45.14
C PRO A 472 7.22 19.18 45.98
N ASP A 473 6.53 18.08 45.67
CA ASP A 473 6.76 16.78 46.29
C ASP A 473 8.03 16.11 45.73
N SER A 474 8.35 16.38 44.46
CA SER A 474 9.58 15.92 43.81
C SER A 474 10.04 16.90 42.73
N THR A 475 11.34 16.93 42.50
CA THR A 475 12.00 17.69 41.45
C THR A 475 13.02 16.81 40.75
N VAL A 476 12.97 16.77 39.42
CA VAL A 476 13.91 16.01 38.58
C VAL A 476 14.58 16.96 37.60
N THR A 477 15.90 16.84 37.47
CA THR A 477 16.70 17.62 36.52
C THR A 477 17.30 16.74 35.44
N GLU A 478 17.14 17.11 34.17
CA GLU A 478 17.72 16.40 33.03
C GLU A 478 18.31 17.40 32.03
N LYS A 479 19.58 17.21 31.67
CA LYS A 479 20.24 18.05 30.67
C LYS A 479 19.91 17.55 29.26
N THR A 480 19.33 18.42 28.44
CA THR A 480 19.04 18.10 27.04
C THR A 480 20.34 17.93 26.25
N SER A 481 20.33 17.06 25.24
CA SER A 481 21.42 16.99 24.27
C SER A 481 21.47 18.26 23.41
N VAL A 482 22.65 18.66 22.95
CA VAL A 482 22.77 19.70 21.90
C VAL A 482 22.08 19.26 20.60
N ASN A 483 21.95 17.95 20.37
CA ASN A 483 21.26 17.37 19.22
C ASN A 483 19.78 17.04 19.49
N GLN A 484 19.21 17.44 20.63
CA GLN A 484 17.88 16.98 21.05
C GLN A 484 16.79 17.29 20.02
N ALA A 485 16.78 18.53 19.49
CA ALA A 485 15.82 18.94 18.46
C ALA A 485 16.06 18.21 17.12
N ALA A 486 17.31 17.94 16.78
CA ALA A 486 17.71 17.23 15.56
C ALA A 486 17.23 15.77 15.56
N VAL A 487 17.17 15.14 16.74
CA VAL A 487 16.63 13.79 16.90
C VAL A 487 15.11 13.83 16.99
N TYR A 488 14.53 14.70 17.83
CA TYR A 488 13.08 14.74 18.04
C TYR A 488 12.31 14.98 16.74
N ARG A 489 12.79 15.87 15.86
CA ARG A 489 12.15 16.16 14.56
C ARG A 489 11.98 14.93 13.67
N LEU A 490 12.80 13.88 13.84
CA LEU A 490 12.66 12.63 13.08
C LEU A 490 11.36 11.88 13.41
N SER A 491 10.68 12.26 14.50
CA SER A 491 9.35 11.74 14.85
C SER A 491 8.22 12.38 14.03
N GLY A 492 8.48 13.44 13.25
CA GLY A 492 7.52 13.99 12.28
C GLY A 492 7.50 15.51 12.16
N ASP A 493 7.78 16.27 13.23
CA ASP A 493 7.77 17.73 13.16
C ASP A 493 9.07 18.28 12.55
N LEU A 494 9.03 18.48 11.24
CA LEU A 494 10.17 18.92 10.43
C LEU A 494 10.34 20.44 10.34
N ASN A 495 9.61 21.24 11.13
CA ASN A 495 9.67 22.71 11.06
C ASN A 495 11.13 23.22 11.15
N PRO A 496 11.60 24.02 10.16
CA PRO A 496 12.98 24.51 10.11
C PRO A 496 13.39 25.33 11.34
N LEU A 497 12.44 25.95 12.05
CA LEU A 497 12.65 26.68 13.30
C LEU A 497 13.51 25.92 14.33
N HIS A 498 13.46 24.60 14.30
CA HIS A 498 14.12 23.73 15.27
C HIS A 498 15.52 23.24 14.84
N ILE A 499 16.00 23.61 13.66
CA ILE A 499 17.29 23.11 13.14
C ILE A 499 18.08 24.16 12.34
N ASP A 500 17.43 25.05 11.59
CA ASP A 500 18.08 26.04 10.74
C ASP A 500 18.23 27.39 11.47
N PRO A 501 19.46 27.85 11.74
CA PRO A 501 19.69 29.14 12.37
C PRO A 501 19.11 30.33 11.60
N SER A 502 19.09 30.27 10.26
CA SER A 502 18.61 31.38 9.43
C SER A 502 17.11 31.54 9.56
N PHE A 503 16.38 30.42 9.51
CA PHE A 503 14.93 30.40 9.74
C PHE A 503 14.57 30.77 11.17
N ALA A 504 15.29 30.26 12.17
CA ALA A 504 15.07 30.61 13.56
C ALA A 504 15.23 32.12 13.83
N LEU A 505 16.26 32.74 13.24
CA LEU A 505 16.48 34.19 13.34
C LEU A 505 15.36 34.99 12.69
N ALA A 506 14.89 34.57 11.50
CA ALA A 506 13.76 35.19 10.82
C ALA A 506 12.45 35.09 11.65
N ALA A 507 12.27 33.98 12.38
CA ALA A 507 11.16 33.78 13.31
C ALA A 507 11.34 34.48 14.68
N GLY A 508 12.41 35.27 14.87
CA GLY A 508 12.65 36.06 16.07
C GLY A 508 13.42 35.35 17.20
N TYR A 509 14.05 34.21 16.92
CA TYR A 509 14.85 33.46 17.89
C TYR A 509 16.34 33.54 17.56
N GLN A 510 17.18 33.84 18.55
CA GLN A 510 18.63 33.95 18.33
C GLN A 510 19.31 32.63 17.91
N LYS A 511 18.69 31.50 18.23
CA LYS A 511 19.15 30.14 17.92
C LYS A 511 17.94 29.23 17.68
N PRO A 512 18.12 28.11 16.97
CA PRO A 512 17.10 27.07 16.91
C PRO A 512 16.67 26.63 18.31
N ILE A 513 15.36 26.55 18.52
CA ILE A 513 14.76 26.17 19.81
C ILE A 513 14.35 24.70 19.78
N LEU A 514 14.30 24.06 20.94
CA LEU A 514 13.74 22.73 21.10
C LEU A 514 12.21 22.79 20.95
N HIS A 515 11.63 21.77 20.32
CA HIS A 515 10.17 21.62 20.24
C HIS A 515 9.55 21.61 21.63
N GLY A 516 8.47 22.36 21.82
CA GLY A 516 7.72 22.34 23.09
C GLY A 516 7.28 20.92 23.45
N LEU A 517 6.81 20.15 22.46
CA LEU A 517 6.40 18.76 22.63
C LEU A 517 7.55 17.81 23.00
N ALA A 518 8.81 18.12 22.66
CA ALA A 518 9.96 17.38 23.17
C ALA A 518 10.16 17.64 24.67
N THR A 519 10.06 18.89 25.09
CA THR A 519 10.10 19.30 26.51
C THR A 519 8.96 18.65 27.31
N LEU A 520 7.77 18.52 26.70
CA LEU A 520 6.64 17.78 27.26
C LEU A 520 6.99 16.30 27.46
N GLY A 521 7.52 15.63 26.44
CA GLY A 521 7.90 14.22 26.53
C GLY A 521 8.92 13.96 27.65
N MET A 522 9.93 14.81 27.79
CA MET A 522 10.91 14.74 28.88
C MET A 522 10.24 14.92 30.25
N SER A 523 9.37 15.94 30.38
CA SER A 523 8.65 16.20 31.63
C SER A 523 7.73 15.04 32.03
N VAL A 524 7.08 14.40 31.06
CA VAL A 524 6.23 13.23 31.30
C VAL A 524 7.07 12.01 31.68
N ARG A 525 8.24 11.81 31.08
CA ARG A 525 9.17 10.76 31.55
C ARG A 525 9.57 10.95 33.01
N HIS A 526 9.85 12.18 33.44
CA HIS A 526 10.13 12.45 34.85
C HIS A 526 8.95 12.05 35.76
N ILE A 527 7.72 12.37 35.34
CA ILE A 527 6.49 12.01 36.08
C ILE A 527 6.28 10.49 36.12
N LEU A 528 6.44 9.80 34.99
CA LEU A 528 6.26 8.35 34.90
C LEU A 528 7.26 7.63 35.80
N LYS A 529 8.55 8.00 35.73
CA LYS A 529 9.58 7.45 36.62
C LYS A 529 9.27 7.70 38.09
N GLN A 530 8.81 8.90 38.43
CA GLN A 530 8.61 9.28 39.82
C GLN A 530 7.33 8.72 40.45
N PHE A 531 6.24 8.60 39.68
CA PHE A 531 4.90 8.32 40.22
C PHE A 531 4.19 7.12 39.60
N ALA A 532 4.81 6.44 38.63
CA ALA A 532 4.20 5.35 37.89
C ALA A 532 5.17 4.18 37.64
N ASP A 533 6.29 4.09 38.35
CA ASP A 533 7.32 3.06 38.14
C ASP A 533 7.77 2.93 36.68
N ASN A 534 7.76 4.06 35.97
CA ASN A 534 8.00 4.15 34.54
C ASN A 534 7.02 3.34 33.66
N ASP A 535 5.83 2.95 34.15
CA ASP A 535 4.79 2.21 33.41
C ASP A 535 3.86 3.15 32.63
N SER A 536 3.96 3.11 31.31
CA SER A 536 3.12 3.88 30.39
C SER A 536 1.63 3.53 30.45
N LYS A 537 1.25 2.32 30.90
CA LYS A 537 -0.16 1.91 31.00
C LYS A 537 -0.93 2.71 32.04
N LEU A 538 -0.23 3.30 33.00
CA LEU A 538 -0.83 4.16 34.02
C LEU A 538 -1.16 5.56 33.50
N PHE A 539 -0.69 5.96 32.32
CA PHE A 539 -1.08 7.23 31.70
C PHE A 539 -2.58 7.24 31.36
N LYS A 540 -3.29 8.31 31.76
CA LYS A 540 -4.66 8.60 31.31
C LYS A 540 -4.73 9.81 30.40
N SER A 541 -4.32 10.97 30.89
CA SER A 541 -4.40 12.22 30.14
C SER A 541 -3.43 13.28 30.68
N LEU A 542 -3.19 14.31 29.88
CA LEU A 542 -2.46 15.51 30.29
C LEU A 542 -3.05 16.76 29.63
N LYS A 543 -2.82 17.91 30.28
CA LYS A 543 -3.01 19.25 29.71
C LYS A 543 -1.78 20.08 30.04
N VAL A 544 -1.19 20.74 29.05
CA VAL A 544 -0.05 21.64 29.23
C VAL A 544 -0.18 22.94 28.48
N ARG A 545 0.56 23.95 28.95
CA ARG A 545 0.81 25.23 28.29
C ARG A 545 2.31 25.45 28.12
N PHE A 546 2.72 25.80 26.91
CA PHE A 546 4.08 26.22 26.59
C PHE A 546 4.18 27.73 26.79
N SER A 547 5.16 28.18 27.57
CA SER A 547 5.26 29.60 27.96
C SER A 547 6.52 30.28 27.43
N LYS A 548 7.62 29.54 27.27
CA LYS A 548 8.91 30.07 26.82
C LYS A 548 9.71 29.00 26.06
N PRO A 549 10.60 29.41 25.13
CA PRO A 549 11.43 28.48 24.38
C PRO A 549 12.52 27.84 25.27
N VAL A 550 12.95 26.64 24.89
CA VAL A 550 14.13 25.95 25.41
C VAL A 550 15.17 25.88 24.30
N VAL A 551 16.45 26.06 24.61
CA VAL A 551 17.55 25.87 23.66
C VAL A 551 18.17 24.48 23.91
N PRO A 552 18.37 23.63 22.87
CA PRO A 552 19.06 22.35 23.04
C PRO A 552 20.43 22.51 23.73
N GLY A 553 20.71 21.66 24.71
CA GLY A 553 21.86 21.74 25.60
C GLY A 553 21.58 22.35 26.99
N GLN A 554 20.43 23.01 27.18
CA GLN A 554 19.99 23.53 28.49
C GLN A 554 19.46 22.42 29.41
N THR A 555 19.41 22.73 30.70
CA THR A 555 19.01 21.79 31.76
C THR A 555 17.57 22.02 32.19
N LEU A 556 16.72 21.04 31.94
CA LEU A 556 15.32 21.08 32.35
C LEU A 556 15.20 20.64 33.81
N CYS A 557 14.39 21.36 34.59
CA CYS A 557 14.04 21.06 35.97
C CYS A 557 12.51 20.94 36.08
N THR A 558 12.00 19.72 36.24
CA THR A 558 10.57 19.43 36.38
C THR A 558 10.21 19.29 37.86
N SER A 559 9.46 20.25 38.37
CA SER A 559 8.86 20.23 39.71
C SER A 559 7.46 19.63 39.64
N MET A 560 7.11 18.76 40.59
CA MET A 560 5.90 17.96 40.55
C MET A 560 5.17 17.97 41.89
N TRP A 561 3.84 18.09 41.87
CA TRP A 561 2.96 18.05 43.04
C TRP A 561 1.85 17.02 42.83
N ARG A 562 1.75 16.05 43.74
CA ARG A 562 0.74 14.99 43.69
C ARG A 562 -0.49 15.36 44.51
N GLU A 563 -1.65 15.21 43.87
CA GLU A 563 -2.98 15.30 44.48
C GLU A 563 -3.82 14.10 44.03
N GLY A 564 -3.75 13.01 44.79
CA GLY A 564 -4.37 11.73 44.44
C GLY A 564 -3.76 11.14 43.16
N ASN A 565 -4.58 11.09 42.10
CA ASN A 565 -4.17 10.62 40.77
C ASN A 565 -3.72 11.73 39.82
N ARG A 566 -3.81 12.99 40.25
CA ARG A 566 -3.33 14.13 39.48
C ARG A 566 -1.92 14.49 39.93
N ILE A 567 -1.03 14.71 38.97
CA ILE A 567 0.29 15.31 39.18
C ILE A 567 0.27 16.66 38.47
N HIS A 568 0.30 17.75 39.24
CA HIS A 568 0.62 19.07 38.70
C HIS A 568 2.11 19.12 38.45
N PHE A 569 2.55 19.78 37.38
CA PHE A 569 3.97 19.91 37.11
C PHE A 569 4.32 21.22 36.40
N LYS A 570 5.57 21.61 36.60
CA LYS A 570 6.17 22.80 36.02
C LYS A 570 7.60 22.49 35.64
N THR A 571 7.95 22.74 34.39
CA THR A 571 9.31 22.57 33.90
C THR A 571 9.92 23.94 33.66
N SER A 572 11.13 24.11 34.19
CA SER A 572 11.93 25.32 34.10
C SER A 572 13.30 25.03 33.50
N VAL A 573 13.93 26.05 32.93
CA VAL A 573 15.34 26.00 32.51
C VAL A 573 16.20 26.40 33.70
N SER A 574 17.06 25.50 34.16
CA SER A 574 17.84 25.69 35.39
C SER A 574 18.81 26.87 35.29
N GLU A 575 19.32 27.14 34.09
CA GLU A 575 20.25 28.22 33.82
C GLU A 575 19.63 29.62 33.94
N THR A 576 18.31 29.75 33.71
CA THR A 576 17.62 31.05 33.71
C THR A 576 16.49 31.15 34.75
N ASN A 577 16.10 30.03 35.36
CA ASN A 577 14.90 29.85 36.18
C ASN A 577 13.59 30.18 35.45
N ASP A 578 13.62 30.26 34.12
CA ASP A 578 12.43 30.52 33.33
C ASP A 578 11.52 29.30 33.29
N THR A 579 10.24 29.51 33.57
CA THR A 579 9.22 28.48 33.33
C THR A 579 8.94 28.38 31.84
N VAL A 580 9.10 27.17 31.29
CA VAL A 580 8.91 26.87 29.87
C VAL A 580 7.65 26.06 29.60
N LEU A 581 7.22 25.27 30.60
CA LEU A 581 6.06 24.40 30.52
C LEU A 581 5.37 24.34 31.88
N SER A 582 4.04 24.40 31.90
CA SER A 582 3.24 24.05 33.08
C SER A 582 2.06 23.18 32.67
N GLY A 583 1.58 22.36 33.59
CA GLY A 583 0.41 21.55 33.33
C GLY A 583 0.06 20.51 34.36
N ASN A 584 -0.82 19.62 33.94
CA ASN A 584 -1.46 18.61 34.75
C ASN A 584 -1.37 17.27 34.04
N PHE A 585 -1.06 16.23 34.79
CA PHE A 585 -0.95 14.85 34.34
C PHE A 585 -1.88 13.98 35.19
N TYR A 586 -2.56 13.02 34.58
CA TYR A 586 -3.51 12.14 35.25
C TYR A 586 -3.12 10.67 35.08
N LEU A 587 -3.04 9.98 36.21
CA LEU A 587 -2.86 8.54 36.29
C LEU A 587 -4.21 7.80 36.27
N ARG A 588 -4.26 6.64 35.62
CA ARG A 588 -5.39 5.70 35.70
C ARG A 588 -5.54 5.18 37.13
N ARG A 589 -6.78 4.93 37.56
CA ARG A 589 -7.03 4.19 38.81
C ARG A 589 -6.73 2.72 38.57
N LEU A 590 -5.75 2.18 39.29
CA LEU A 590 -5.63 0.73 39.47
C LEU A 590 -6.85 0.26 40.25
N HIS A 591 -7.78 -0.46 39.59
CA HIS A 591 -8.77 -1.24 40.32
C HIS A 591 -8.02 -2.43 40.94
N GLY A 592 -7.85 -2.44 42.27
CA GLY A 592 -7.38 -3.65 42.97
C GLY A 592 -6.16 -3.53 43.90
N ILE A 593 -5.83 -2.35 44.46
CA ILE A 593 -4.94 -2.31 45.64
C ILE A 593 -5.75 -1.78 46.82
N THR A 594 -6.29 -2.71 47.61
CA THR A 594 -6.78 -2.43 48.96
C THR A 594 -5.67 -1.81 49.79
N ARG A 595 -5.99 -0.72 50.49
CA ARG A 595 -5.16 -0.17 51.56
C ARG A 595 -4.82 -1.31 52.54
N SER A 596 -3.53 -1.58 52.72
CA SER A 596 -3.00 -2.21 53.93
C SER A 596 -2.53 -1.13 54.88
#